data_AF-A0A3N5G1X8-F1
#
_entry.id   AF-A0A3N5G1X8-F1
#
_cell.length_a   1.000
_cell.length_b   1.000
_cell.length_c   1.000
_cell.angle_alpha   90.00
_cell.angle_beta   90.00
_cell.angle_gamma   90.00
#
_symmetry.space_group_name_H-M   'P 1'
#
loop_
_entity.id
_entity.type
_entity.pdbx_description
1 polymer ?
#
loop_
_entity_poly.entity_id
_entity_poly.type
_entity_poly.pdbx_seq_one_letter_code
_entity_poly.pdbx_strand_id
1 'polypeptide(L)'
;MTKRSSPTDSCRISFLSLVPFLLIAFGLAWGILALFIFLPDQMTEIFGKLTGQHPLFFLAVYAPAIAAFIVVTYNCGAGGLRRYLARLMLWRCSTAWYLFLIIGIPLLFFGGSALKGNLFAGPIPFSSFQSLILALVLTAIKGPVEEFGWRGLALPLLQRKFLPIWAGLILGVIWGFWHLPAFMLSSTPQSAWSFTPFFAGSIAVSVIVTALFNTSRGSILLSALFHFQLNNPIWPDAQPYDTFLFVAAAVLVIWFNRKAMFTKEGAVTEVIPQAESRMMPHDPGSGTGTDY
;
A
#
# COMPACT_ATOMS: atom_id res chain seq x y z
N MET A 1 -46.02 1.17 21.13
CA MET A 1 -45.03 1.51 22.17
C MET A 1 -43.63 1.20 21.62
N THR A 2 -42.92 2.27 21.23
CA THR A 2 -41.46 2.41 21.07
C THR A 2 -40.62 1.26 20.50
N LYS A 3 -40.42 1.38 19.17
CA LYS A 3 -39.23 1.02 18.38
C LYS A 3 -37.93 1.28 19.19
N ARG A 4 -37.18 0.23 19.55
CA ARG A 4 -35.72 0.34 19.79
C ARG A 4 -35.02 -0.22 18.57
N SER A 5 -34.73 0.68 17.61
CA SER A 5 -33.60 0.45 16.72
C SER A 5 -32.36 0.64 17.58
N SER A 6 -31.61 -0.44 17.81
CA SER A 6 -30.29 -0.34 18.42
C SER A 6 -29.39 0.48 17.48
N PRO A 7 -28.53 1.37 18.01
CA PRO A 7 -27.56 2.04 17.17
C PRO A 7 -26.66 0.95 16.60
N THR A 8 -26.53 0.89 15.28
CA THR A 8 -25.40 0.20 14.68
C THR A 8 -24.15 0.90 15.22
N ASP A 9 -23.53 0.36 16.28
CA ASP A 9 -22.25 0.85 16.79
C ASP A 9 -21.26 0.78 15.63
N SER A 10 -21.07 1.92 14.98
CA SER A 10 -20.21 2.06 13.82
C SER A 10 -18.80 1.88 14.35
N CYS A 11 -18.27 0.65 14.26
CA CYS A 11 -16.95 0.40 14.77
C CYS A 11 -15.94 1.35 14.12
N ARG A 12 -15.27 2.15 14.96
CA ARG A 12 -14.35 3.19 14.54
C ARG A 12 -12.99 2.96 15.19
N ILE A 13 -12.01 2.66 14.36
CA ILE A 13 -10.61 2.54 14.79
C ILE A 13 -10.11 3.95 15.15
N SER A 14 -9.47 4.15 16.30
CA SER A 14 -8.95 5.46 16.73
C SER A 14 -7.69 5.85 15.97
N PHE A 15 -7.35 7.14 15.93
CA PHE A 15 -6.03 7.59 15.45
C PHE A 15 -4.88 6.98 16.27
N LEU A 16 -5.10 6.77 17.57
CA LEU A 16 -4.11 6.17 18.48
C LEU A 16 -3.76 4.72 18.09
N SER A 17 -4.61 4.04 17.33
CA SER A 17 -4.33 2.69 16.81
C SER A 17 -3.16 2.66 15.81
N LEU A 18 -2.68 3.82 15.35
CA LEU A 18 -1.43 3.91 14.59
C LEU A 18 -0.21 3.48 15.42
N VAL A 19 -0.24 3.67 16.75
CA VAL A 19 0.87 3.26 17.64
C VAL A 19 1.05 1.73 17.68
N PRO A 20 0.05 0.91 18.09
CA PRO A 20 0.20 -0.54 18.05
C PRO A 20 0.42 -1.06 16.63
N PHE A 21 -0.14 -0.41 15.61
CA PHE A 21 0.14 -0.74 14.22
C PHE A 21 1.64 -0.61 13.90
N LEU A 22 2.26 0.55 14.18
CA LEU A 22 3.68 0.77 13.90
C LEU A 22 4.58 -0.11 14.76
N LEU A 23 4.24 -0.34 16.04
CA LEU A 23 5.01 -1.22 16.91
C LEU A 23 5.05 -2.66 16.38
N ILE A 24 3.91 -3.20 15.91
CA ILE A 24 3.86 -4.55 15.33
C ILE A 24 4.58 -4.56 13.97
N ALA A 25 4.31 -3.58 13.10
CA ALA A 25 4.88 -3.54 11.75
C ALA A 25 6.41 -3.40 11.75
N PHE A 26 6.95 -2.49 12.57
CA PHE A 26 8.39 -2.34 12.74
C PHE A 26 8.97 -3.47 13.59
N GLY A 27 8.35 -3.81 14.72
CA GLY A 27 8.86 -4.85 15.62
C GLY A 27 9.03 -6.20 14.95
N LEU A 28 8.08 -6.64 14.13
CA LEU A 28 8.19 -7.88 13.36
C LEU A 28 9.26 -7.78 12.27
N ALA A 29 9.19 -6.77 11.40
CA ALA A 29 10.10 -6.65 10.27
C ALA A 29 11.55 -6.40 10.72
N TRP A 30 11.76 -5.41 11.56
CA TRP A 30 13.08 -5.07 12.09
C TRP A 30 13.61 -6.15 13.02
N GLY A 31 12.76 -6.78 13.84
CA GLY A 31 13.19 -7.87 14.72
C GLY A 31 13.75 -9.05 13.93
N ILE A 32 13.03 -9.50 12.90
CA ILE A 32 13.51 -10.59 12.03
C ILE A 32 14.82 -10.19 11.34
N LEU A 33 14.87 -9.02 10.72
CA LEU A 33 16.06 -8.58 9.98
C LEU A 33 17.26 -8.34 10.91
N ALA A 34 17.04 -7.77 12.11
CA ALA A 34 18.08 -7.56 13.12
C ALA A 34 18.68 -8.89 13.59
N LEU A 35 17.88 -9.95 13.76
CA LEU A 35 18.41 -11.28 14.08
C LEU A 35 19.37 -11.78 12.97
N PHE A 36 18.99 -11.62 11.69
CA PHE A 36 19.88 -11.98 10.58
C PHE A 36 21.10 -11.07 10.42
N ILE A 37 21.04 -9.83 10.90
CA ILE A 37 22.17 -8.88 10.87
C ILE A 37 23.17 -9.16 12.00
N PHE A 38 22.67 -9.35 13.23
CA PHE A 38 23.53 -9.44 14.42
C PHE A 38 23.87 -10.88 14.82
N LEU A 39 23.09 -11.88 14.40
CA LEU A 39 23.31 -13.31 14.65
C LEU A 39 23.27 -14.13 13.34
N PRO A 40 24.06 -13.76 12.32
CA PRO A 40 23.94 -14.32 10.98
C PRO A 40 24.20 -15.82 10.92
N ASP A 41 25.21 -16.32 11.65
CA ASP A 41 25.59 -17.73 11.66
C ASP A 41 24.48 -18.59 12.28
N GLN A 42 24.00 -18.21 13.45
CA GLN A 42 22.93 -18.92 14.16
C GLN A 42 21.63 -18.92 13.35
N MET A 43 21.26 -17.77 12.78
CA MET A 43 20.04 -17.67 11.98
C MET A 43 20.15 -18.47 10.68
N THR A 44 21.32 -18.48 10.04
CA THR A 44 21.56 -19.25 8.82
C THR A 44 21.61 -20.75 9.09
N GLU A 45 22.16 -21.18 10.22
CA GLU A 45 22.19 -22.59 10.63
C GLU A 45 20.78 -23.12 10.91
N ILE A 46 19.95 -22.35 11.63
CA ILE A 46 18.61 -22.78 12.06
C ILE A 46 17.59 -22.66 10.93
N PHE A 47 17.58 -21.53 10.21
CA PHE A 47 16.53 -21.19 9.26
C PHE A 47 16.99 -21.23 7.80
N GLY A 48 18.29 -21.29 7.55
CA GLY A 48 18.87 -21.11 6.22
C GLY A 48 19.15 -19.66 5.88
N LYS A 49 19.84 -19.44 4.76
CA LYS A 49 20.20 -18.11 4.30
C LYS A 49 18.96 -17.30 3.94
N LEU A 50 18.85 -16.08 4.48
CA LEU A 50 17.76 -15.18 4.13
C LEU A 50 17.88 -14.77 2.66
N THR A 51 16.88 -15.14 1.86
CA THR A 51 16.75 -14.74 0.45
C THR A 51 15.39 -14.07 0.23
N GLY A 52 15.19 -13.46 -0.94
CA GLY A 52 13.89 -12.88 -1.30
C GLY A 52 12.73 -13.89 -1.39
N GLN A 53 13.03 -15.19 -1.39
CA GLN A 53 12.05 -16.29 -1.38
C GLN A 53 11.88 -16.94 0.01
N HIS A 54 12.67 -16.51 0.99
CA HIS A 54 12.72 -17.13 2.30
C HIS A 54 11.43 -16.83 3.11
N PRO A 55 10.83 -17.82 3.80
CA PRO A 55 9.59 -17.61 4.56
C PRO A 55 9.66 -16.48 5.60
N LEU A 56 10.78 -16.36 6.33
CA LEU A 56 10.98 -15.24 7.27
C LEU A 56 11.10 -13.88 6.58
N PHE A 57 11.56 -13.83 5.32
CA PHE A 57 11.55 -12.59 4.55
C PHE A 57 10.12 -12.18 4.19
N PHE A 58 9.28 -13.14 3.76
CA PHE A 58 7.84 -12.89 3.56
C PHE A 58 7.16 -12.45 4.85
N LEU A 59 7.46 -13.08 5.98
CA LEU A 59 6.90 -12.69 7.27
C LEU A 59 7.28 -11.25 7.66
N ALA A 60 8.53 -10.86 7.44
CA ALA A 60 8.98 -9.48 7.64
C ALA A 60 8.23 -8.52 6.72
N VAL A 61 8.09 -8.84 5.43
CA VAL A 61 7.35 -8.01 4.46
C VAL A 61 5.86 -7.90 4.81
N TYR A 62 5.25 -8.98 5.33
CA TYR A 62 3.84 -9.00 5.68
C TYR A 62 3.51 -8.28 7.00
N ALA A 63 4.53 -7.84 7.76
CA ALA A 63 4.38 -7.18 9.05
C ALA A 63 3.32 -6.05 9.07
N PRO A 64 3.31 -5.06 8.13
CA PRO A 64 2.25 -4.06 8.07
C PRO A 64 0.84 -4.65 7.84
N ALA A 65 0.69 -5.69 7.02
CA ALA A 65 -0.61 -6.34 6.81
C ALA A 65 -1.09 -7.06 8.08
N ILE A 66 -0.19 -7.81 8.71
CA ILE A 66 -0.44 -8.51 9.98
C ILE A 66 -0.86 -7.50 11.05
N ALA A 67 -0.12 -6.40 11.19
CA ALA A 67 -0.43 -5.32 12.12
C ALA A 67 -1.83 -4.75 11.87
N ALA A 68 -2.18 -4.48 10.60
CA ALA A 68 -3.50 -3.96 10.27
C ALA A 68 -4.62 -4.96 10.56
N PHE A 69 -4.45 -6.24 10.23
CA PHE A 69 -5.45 -7.27 10.53
C PHE A 69 -5.66 -7.44 12.04
N ILE A 70 -4.59 -7.42 12.83
CA ILE A 70 -4.69 -7.44 14.30
C ILE A 70 -5.47 -6.23 14.81
N VAL A 71 -5.08 -5.01 14.40
CA VAL A 71 -5.73 -3.78 14.85
C VAL A 71 -7.21 -3.73 14.43
N VAL A 72 -7.52 -4.06 13.17
CA VAL A 72 -8.89 -4.06 12.65
C VAL A 72 -9.75 -5.10 13.36
N THR A 73 -9.25 -6.33 13.53
CA THR A 73 -10.01 -7.41 14.17
C THR A 73 -10.20 -7.16 15.65
N TYR A 74 -9.17 -6.65 16.35
CA TYR A 74 -9.27 -6.32 17.77
C TYR A 74 -10.31 -5.23 18.04
N ASN A 75 -10.34 -4.18 17.22
CA ASN A 75 -11.27 -3.07 17.42
C ASN A 75 -12.69 -3.39 16.90
N CYS A 76 -12.80 -4.13 15.79
CA CYS A 76 -14.06 -4.22 15.03
C CYS A 76 -14.54 -5.64 14.71
N GLY A 77 -13.85 -6.66 15.23
CA GLY A 77 -14.16 -8.06 15.03
C GLY A 77 -14.09 -8.51 13.56
N ALA A 78 -14.53 -9.75 13.33
CA ALA A 78 -14.54 -10.35 11.99
C ALA A 78 -15.43 -9.59 10.99
N GLY A 79 -16.54 -9.01 11.46
CA GLY A 79 -17.43 -8.20 10.62
C GLY A 79 -16.77 -6.92 10.10
N GLY A 80 -15.97 -6.26 10.96
CA GLY A 80 -15.15 -5.11 10.57
C GLY A 80 -14.05 -5.50 9.59
N LEU A 81 -13.34 -6.60 9.86
CA LEU A 81 -12.32 -7.13 8.95
C LEU A 81 -12.90 -7.47 7.56
N ARG A 82 -14.08 -8.08 7.49
CA ARG A 82 -14.73 -8.38 6.21
C ARG A 82 -15.02 -7.11 5.39
N ARG A 83 -15.56 -6.06 6.02
CA ARG A 83 -15.81 -4.77 5.35
C ARG A 83 -14.52 -4.06 4.96
N TYR A 84 -13.50 -4.17 5.78
CA TYR A 84 -12.16 -3.70 5.48
C TYR A 84 -11.59 -4.36 4.22
N LEU A 85 -11.64 -5.69 4.14
CA LEU A 85 -11.18 -6.47 2.99
C LEU A 85 -12.04 -6.27 1.73
N ALA A 86 -13.31 -5.86 1.88
CA ALA A 86 -14.17 -5.52 0.73
C ALA A 86 -13.59 -4.39 -0.13
N ARG A 87 -12.65 -3.59 0.39
CA ARG A 87 -11.91 -2.58 -0.38
C ARG A 87 -11.00 -3.16 -1.46
N LEU A 88 -10.71 -4.46 -1.43
CA LEU A 88 -10.08 -5.19 -2.54
C LEU A 88 -11.01 -5.30 -3.76
N MET A 89 -12.31 -5.14 -3.59
CA MET A 89 -13.28 -5.18 -4.70
C MET A 89 -13.48 -3.80 -5.36
N LEU A 90 -12.81 -2.76 -4.87
CA LEU A 90 -12.86 -1.41 -5.45
C LEU A 90 -11.89 -1.32 -6.62
N TRP A 91 -12.35 -1.61 -7.84
CA TRP A 91 -11.52 -1.51 -9.04
C TRP A 91 -11.83 -0.26 -9.88
N ARG A 92 -13.01 0.36 -9.73
CA ARG A 92 -13.36 1.52 -10.56
C ARG A 92 -12.48 2.74 -10.25
N CYS A 93 -11.78 3.23 -11.27
CA CYS A 93 -10.99 4.46 -11.26
C CYS A 93 -10.94 5.03 -12.68
N SER A 94 -10.49 6.28 -12.84
CA SER A 94 -10.39 6.91 -14.16
C SER A 94 -9.42 6.16 -15.08
N THR A 95 -9.67 6.16 -16.39
CA THR A 95 -8.78 5.57 -17.40
C THR A 95 -7.35 6.11 -17.32
N ALA A 96 -7.17 7.39 -16.97
CA ALA A 96 -5.84 8.00 -16.81
C ALA A 96 -4.98 7.28 -15.76
N TRP A 97 -5.58 6.87 -14.62
CA TRP A 97 -4.86 6.10 -13.60
C TRP A 97 -4.49 4.69 -14.07
N TYR A 98 -5.36 4.04 -14.84
CA TYR A 98 -5.05 2.75 -15.46
C TYR A 98 -3.92 2.86 -16.49
N LEU A 99 -3.94 3.89 -17.34
CA LEU A 99 -2.85 4.18 -18.28
C LEU A 99 -1.55 4.47 -17.53
N PHE A 100 -1.61 5.21 -16.42
CA PHE A 100 -0.43 5.45 -15.59
C PHE A 100 0.10 4.16 -14.94
N LEU A 101 -0.76 3.27 -14.43
CA LEU A 101 -0.35 1.99 -13.86
C LEU A 101 0.28 1.05 -14.91
N ILE A 102 -0.32 0.96 -16.09
CA ILE A 102 0.04 -0.03 -17.13
C ILE A 102 1.18 0.47 -18.02
N ILE A 103 1.24 1.77 -18.28
CA ILE A 103 2.19 2.37 -19.23
C ILE A 103 3.10 3.37 -18.54
N GLY A 104 2.54 4.24 -17.68
CA GLY A 104 3.31 5.28 -16.99
C GLY A 104 4.44 4.72 -16.12
N ILE A 105 4.15 3.81 -15.18
CA ILE A 105 5.15 3.23 -14.29
C ILE A 105 6.26 2.49 -15.07
N PRO A 106 5.95 1.61 -16.05
CA PRO A 106 7.00 0.99 -16.86
C PRO A 106 7.88 2.02 -17.58
N LEU A 107 7.29 3.08 -18.15
CA LEU A 107 8.06 4.15 -18.80
C LEU A 107 9.00 4.86 -17.82
N LEU A 108 8.63 5.03 -16.54
CA LEU A 108 9.55 5.57 -15.53
C LEU A 108 10.74 4.65 -15.29
N PHE A 109 10.54 3.33 -15.22
CA PHE A 109 11.64 2.37 -15.07
C PHE A 109 12.53 2.30 -16.30
N PHE A 110 11.95 2.16 -17.50
CA PHE A 110 12.72 2.15 -18.75
C PHE A 110 13.45 3.48 -18.98
N GLY A 111 12.82 4.62 -18.66
CA GLY A 111 13.45 5.93 -18.69
C GLY A 111 14.62 6.04 -17.72
N GLY A 112 14.46 5.57 -16.48
CA GLY A 112 15.54 5.56 -15.49
C GLY A 112 16.70 4.65 -15.90
N SER A 113 16.39 3.48 -16.46
CA SER A 113 17.38 2.56 -17.04
C SER A 113 18.11 3.16 -18.25
N ALA A 114 17.43 3.92 -19.10
CA ALA A 114 18.05 4.67 -20.19
C ALA A 114 19.02 5.75 -19.67
N LEU A 115 18.62 6.52 -18.66
CA LEU A 115 19.48 7.51 -18.00
C LEU A 115 20.68 6.87 -17.31
N LYS A 116 20.49 5.67 -16.75
CA LYS A 116 21.56 4.85 -16.18
C LYS A 116 22.53 4.29 -17.23
N GLY A 117 22.13 4.27 -18.49
CA GLY A 117 22.91 3.72 -19.60
C GLY A 117 22.85 2.19 -19.71
N ASN A 118 21.87 1.53 -19.09
CA ASN A 118 21.77 0.06 -19.05
C ASN A 118 20.52 -0.50 -19.75
N LEU A 119 19.82 0.31 -20.55
CA LEU A 119 18.58 -0.06 -21.24
C LEU A 119 18.69 -1.36 -22.07
N PHE A 120 19.87 -1.61 -22.65
CA PHE A 120 20.16 -2.78 -23.49
C PHE A 120 21.22 -3.70 -22.86
N ALA A 121 21.47 -3.58 -21.55
CA ALA A 121 22.62 -4.20 -20.90
C ALA A 121 22.50 -5.73 -20.69
N GLY A 122 21.43 -6.38 -21.14
CA GLY A 122 21.36 -7.84 -21.09
C GLY A 122 20.00 -8.42 -21.45
N PRO A 123 19.92 -9.75 -21.64
CA PRO A 123 18.66 -10.44 -21.85
C PRO A 123 17.75 -10.27 -20.63
N ILE A 124 16.44 -10.41 -20.87
CA ILE A 124 15.43 -10.49 -19.82
C ILE A 124 15.90 -11.50 -18.75
N PRO A 125 15.83 -11.18 -17.43
CA PRO A 125 16.45 -11.97 -16.37
C PRO A 125 15.77 -13.32 -16.09
N PHE A 126 15.01 -13.86 -17.03
CA PHE A 126 14.25 -15.10 -16.90
C PHE A 126 14.75 -16.12 -17.92
N SER A 127 15.21 -17.27 -17.42
CA SER A 127 15.71 -18.37 -18.25
C SER A 127 14.58 -19.18 -18.91
N SER A 128 13.34 -19.01 -18.46
CA SER A 128 12.16 -19.68 -19.00
C SER A 128 10.88 -18.90 -18.70
N PHE A 129 9.81 -19.18 -19.47
CA PHE A 129 8.48 -18.63 -19.19
C PHE A 129 7.97 -19.03 -17.80
N GLN A 130 8.27 -20.25 -17.34
CA GLN A 130 7.92 -20.73 -16.01
C GLN A 130 8.60 -19.88 -14.91
N SER A 131 9.88 -19.54 -15.07
CA SER A 131 10.61 -18.70 -14.11
C SER A 131 10.04 -17.28 -14.04
N LEU A 132 9.60 -16.73 -15.17
CA LEU A 132 8.92 -15.44 -15.25
C LEU A 132 7.58 -15.49 -14.49
N ILE A 133 6.73 -16.48 -14.77
CA ILE A 133 5.43 -16.61 -14.10
C ILE A 133 5.61 -16.79 -12.59
N LEU A 134 6.56 -17.60 -12.16
CA LEU A 134 6.86 -17.77 -10.73
C LEU A 134 7.30 -16.45 -10.09
N ALA A 135 8.19 -15.70 -10.73
CA ALA A 135 8.64 -14.40 -10.23
C ALA A 135 7.49 -13.39 -10.14
N LEU A 136 6.59 -13.35 -11.13
CA LEU A 136 5.40 -12.49 -11.13
C LEU A 136 4.44 -12.87 -9.99
N VAL A 137 4.16 -14.16 -9.79
CA VAL A 137 3.28 -14.65 -8.71
C VAL A 137 3.86 -14.31 -7.34
N LEU A 138 5.13 -14.63 -7.11
CA LEU A 138 5.81 -14.32 -5.85
C LEU A 138 5.83 -12.82 -5.57
N THR A 139 6.05 -12.00 -6.60
CA THR A 139 6.01 -10.53 -6.47
C THR A 139 4.60 -10.04 -6.15
N ALA A 140 3.57 -10.58 -6.81
CA ALA A 140 2.18 -10.21 -6.62
C ALA A 140 1.68 -10.46 -5.18
N ILE A 141 2.22 -11.47 -4.50
CA ILE A 141 1.90 -11.75 -3.11
C ILE A 141 2.87 -11.12 -2.12
N LYS A 142 3.99 -10.52 -2.54
CA LYS A 142 5.01 -9.98 -1.62
C LYS A 142 4.77 -8.51 -1.27
N GLY A 143 5.22 -7.58 -2.12
CA GLY A 143 5.08 -6.13 -1.89
C GLY A 143 3.62 -5.66 -1.79
N PRO A 144 2.70 -6.10 -2.67
CA PRO A 144 1.31 -5.68 -2.64
C PRO A 144 0.57 -5.95 -1.32
N VAL A 145 0.99 -6.96 -0.56
CA VAL A 145 0.41 -7.27 0.75
C VAL A 145 0.67 -6.15 1.76
N GLU A 146 1.76 -5.41 1.65
CA GLU A 146 2.04 -4.27 2.52
C GLU A 146 0.93 -3.20 2.49
N GLU A 147 0.23 -3.08 1.36
CA GLU A 147 -0.80 -2.07 1.15
C GLU A 147 -2.04 -2.26 2.02
N PHE A 148 -2.26 -3.47 2.58
CA PHE A 148 -3.19 -3.63 3.67
C PHE A 148 -2.78 -2.73 4.84
N GLY A 149 -1.52 -2.72 5.27
CA GLY A 149 -1.10 -1.84 6.36
C GLY A 149 -1.06 -0.37 5.98
N TRP A 150 -0.29 -0.04 4.95
CA TRP A 150 0.04 1.35 4.63
C TRP A 150 -1.15 2.14 4.11
N ARG A 151 -1.83 1.65 3.08
CA ARG A 151 -2.97 2.34 2.47
C ARG A 151 -4.28 1.92 3.12
N GLY A 152 -4.42 0.66 3.51
CA GLY A 152 -5.64 0.17 4.16
C GLY A 152 -5.89 0.79 5.53
N LEU A 153 -4.86 0.94 6.37
CA LEU A 153 -5.00 1.44 7.75
C LEU A 153 -4.30 2.78 8.01
N ALA A 154 -2.99 2.87 7.79
CA ALA A 154 -2.20 4.02 8.23
C ALA A 154 -2.61 5.32 7.50
N LEU A 155 -2.76 5.27 6.18
CA LEU A 155 -3.13 6.44 5.38
C LEU A 155 -4.49 7.04 5.79
N PRO A 156 -5.60 6.28 5.90
CA PRO A 156 -6.86 6.83 6.40
C PRO A 156 -6.76 7.47 7.78
N LEU A 157 -6.00 6.86 8.69
CA LEU A 157 -5.77 7.44 10.02
C LEU A 157 -5.02 8.78 9.93
N LEU A 158 -3.95 8.85 9.13
CA LEU A 158 -3.21 10.09 8.91
C LEU A 158 -4.07 11.18 8.25
N GLN A 159 -4.89 10.84 7.25
CA GLN A 159 -5.77 11.79 6.56
C GLN A 159 -6.88 12.38 7.45
N ARG A 160 -7.17 11.78 8.61
CA ARG A 160 -8.06 12.40 9.61
C ARG A 160 -7.44 13.67 10.20
N LYS A 161 -6.13 13.66 10.41
CA LYS A 161 -5.38 14.75 11.06
C LYS A 161 -4.75 15.70 10.05
N PHE A 162 -4.28 15.18 8.92
CA PHE A 162 -3.51 15.91 7.92
C PHE A 162 -4.24 16.01 6.58
N LEU A 163 -3.87 16.99 5.75
CA LEU A 163 -4.28 17.01 4.35
C LEU A 163 -3.61 15.85 3.59
N PRO A 164 -4.17 15.38 2.46
CA PRO A 164 -3.63 14.24 1.73
C PRO A 164 -2.16 14.38 1.35
N ILE A 165 -1.68 15.57 0.96
CA ILE A 165 -0.26 15.78 0.70
C ILE A 165 0.61 15.46 1.91
N TRP A 166 0.27 16.00 3.09
CA TRP A 166 1.01 15.79 4.33
C TRP A 166 0.89 14.35 4.83
N ALA A 167 -0.29 13.75 4.73
CA ALA A 167 -0.50 12.34 5.07
C ALA A 167 0.37 11.42 4.19
N GLY A 168 0.43 11.69 2.88
CA GLY A 168 1.29 10.97 1.94
C GLY A 168 2.78 11.14 2.23
N LEU A 169 3.23 12.37 2.52
CA LEU A 169 4.62 12.65 2.90
C LEU A 169 5.03 11.92 4.19
N ILE A 170 4.22 12.04 5.24
CA ILE A 170 4.46 11.37 6.54
C ILE A 170 4.51 9.84 6.35
N LEU A 171 3.54 9.28 5.62
CA LEU A 171 3.52 7.85 5.36
C LEU A 171 4.73 7.40 4.54
N GLY A 172 5.17 8.20 3.57
CA GLY A 172 6.36 7.92 2.77
C GLY A 172 7.64 7.89 3.60
N VAL A 173 7.77 8.80 4.57
CA VAL A 173 8.89 8.79 5.53
C VAL A 173 8.86 7.53 6.39
N ILE A 174 7.69 7.20 6.95
CA ILE A 174 7.52 5.97 7.76
C ILE A 174 7.89 4.73 6.94
N TRP A 175 7.35 4.63 5.72
CA TRP A 175 7.58 3.49 4.83
C TRP A 175 9.04 3.40 4.37
N GLY A 176 9.67 4.53 4.05
CA GLY A 176 11.09 4.59 3.68
C GLY A 176 12.00 4.11 4.82
N PHE A 177 11.74 4.56 6.06
CA PHE A 177 12.50 4.07 7.22
C PHE A 177 12.21 2.62 7.57
N TRP A 178 10.99 2.14 7.38
CA TRP A 178 10.66 0.73 7.61
C TRP A 178 11.57 -0.22 6.84
N HIS A 179 12.03 0.17 5.65
CA HIS A 179 12.97 -0.60 4.82
C HIS A 179 14.44 -0.56 5.27
N LEU A 180 14.82 0.31 6.22
CA LEU A 180 16.22 0.58 6.55
C LEU A 180 17.06 -0.68 6.84
N PRO A 181 16.59 -1.68 7.62
CA PRO A 181 17.41 -2.86 7.89
C PRO A 181 17.71 -3.70 6.65
N ALA A 182 16.86 -3.65 5.61
CA ALA A 182 17.11 -4.40 4.37
C ALA A 182 18.39 -3.92 3.67
N PHE A 183 18.72 -2.63 3.72
CA PHE A 183 19.95 -2.07 3.14
C PHE A 183 21.23 -2.61 3.79
N MET A 184 21.13 -3.18 4.99
CA MET A 184 22.27 -3.74 5.72
C MET A 184 22.49 -5.23 5.41
N LEU A 185 21.57 -5.87 4.67
CA LEU A 185 21.59 -7.30 4.36
C LEU A 185 21.96 -7.54 2.91
N SER A 186 23.16 -8.07 2.68
CA SER A 186 23.74 -8.33 1.34
C SER A 186 22.94 -9.27 0.45
N SER A 187 21.96 -9.99 1.01
CA SER A 187 21.06 -10.88 0.27
C SER A 187 19.80 -10.20 -0.25
N THR A 188 19.61 -8.91 0.01
CA THR A 188 18.48 -8.13 -0.49
C THR A 188 18.90 -7.23 -1.67
N PRO A 189 18.00 -6.96 -2.64
CA PRO A 189 18.28 -6.00 -3.71
C PRO A 189 18.72 -4.61 -3.19
N GLN A 190 18.18 -4.19 -2.05
CA GLN A 190 18.42 -2.90 -1.43
C GLN A 190 19.88 -2.69 -1.01
N SER A 191 20.61 -3.77 -0.69
CA SER A 191 22.03 -3.67 -0.33
C SER A 191 22.93 -3.17 -1.47
N ALA A 192 22.46 -3.24 -2.72
CA ALA A 192 23.16 -2.70 -3.88
C ALA A 192 22.80 -1.23 -4.18
N TRP A 193 21.89 -0.62 -3.40
CA TRP A 193 21.37 0.72 -3.64
C TRP A 193 21.84 1.71 -2.58
N SER A 194 21.84 2.99 -2.94
CA SER A 194 21.97 4.06 -1.96
C SER A 194 20.61 4.27 -1.26
N PHE A 195 20.63 4.34 0.08
CA PHE A 195 19.42 4.57 0.86
C PHE A 195 18.77 5.92 0.56
N THR A 196 19.57 6.98 0.30
CA THR A 196 19.03 8.33 0.15
C THR A 196 18.12 8.50 -1.08
N PRO A 197 18.51 8.08 -2.30
CA PRO A 197 17.60 8.09 -3.45
C PRO A 197 16.39 7.18 -3.27
N PHE A 198 16.56 5.99 -2.67
CA PHE A 198 15.44 5.11 -2.37
C PHE A 198 14.44 5.80 -1.43
N PHE A 199 14.91 6.41 -0.35
CA PHE A 199 14.09 7.10 0.64
C PHE A 199 13.31 8.26 0.02
N ALA A 200 13.96 9.08 -0.81
CA ALA A 200 13.29 10.14 -1.58
C ALA A 200 12.23 9.57 -2.54
N GLY A 201 12.54 8.46 -3.20
CA GLY A 201 11.62 7.72 -4.07
C GLY A 201 10.40 7.19 -3.31
N SER A 202 10.59 6.61 -2.11
CA SER A 202 9.51 6.12 -1.25
C SER A 202 8.54 7.25 -0.87
N ILE A 203 9.05 8.44 -0.59
CA ILE A 203 8.22 9.62 -0.30
C ILE A 203 7.41 10.03 -1.53
N ALA A 204 8.07 10.16 -2.70
CA ALA A 204 7.42 10.52 -3.94
C ALA A 204 6.30 9.53 -4.32
N VAL A 205 6.62 8.22 -4.26
CA VAL A 205 5.67 7.13 -4.48
C VAL A 205 4.51 7.21 -3.50
N SER A 206 4.76 7.44 -2.22
CA SER A 206 3.70 7.53 -1.21
C SER A 206 2.69 8.64 -1.52
N VAL A 207 3.17 9.79 -1.98
CA VAL A 207 2.32 10.91 -2.42
C VAL A 207 1.49 10.55 -3.66
N ILE A 208 2.10 9.90 -4.66
CA ILE A 208 1.40 9.44 -5.86
C ILE A 208 0.27 8.46 -5.49
N VAL A 209 0.60 7.43 -4.70
CA VAL A 209 -0.37 6.41 -4.29
C VAL A 209 -1.45 7.01 -3.40
N THR A 210 -1.16 8.06 -2.62
CA THR A 210 -2.19 8.78 -1.84
C THR A 210 -3.25 9.41 -2.75
N ALA A 211 -2.84 10.02 -3.87
CA ALA A 211 -3.78 10.56 -4.86
C ALA A 211 -4.59 9.44 -5.54
N LEU A 212 -3.95 8.34 -5.95
CA LEU A 212 -4.63 7.17 -6.52
C LEU A 212 -5.64 6.58 -5.54
N PHE A 213 -5.25 6.42 -4.27
CA PHE A 213 -6.08 5.86 -3.22
C PHE A 213 -7.33 6.70 -2.98
N ASN A 214 -7.19 8.03 -2.88
CA ASN A 214 -8.35 8.91 -2.68
C ASN A 214 -9.28 8.92 -3.90
N THR A 215 -8.74 9.04 -5.12
CA THR A 215 -9.54 9.06 -6.35
C THR A 215 -10.23 7.73 -6.65
N SER A 216 -9.67 6.61 -6.18
CA SER A 216 -10.27 5.27 -6.26
C SER A 216 -11.22 4.95 -5.10
N ARG A 217 -11.60 5.95 -4.30
CA ARG A 217 -12.48 5.80 -3.12
C ARG A 217 -11.92 4.84 -2.08
N GLY A 218 -10.60 4.78 -1.99
CA GLY A 218 -9.89 4.02 -0.98
C GLY A 218 -9.59 2.58 -1.40
N SER A 219 -9.32 2.34 -2.68
CA SER A 219 -9.00 1.00 -3.16
C SER A 219 -7.68 0.48 -2.61
N ILE A 220 -7.75 -0.63 -1.87
CA ILE A 220 -6.55 -1.40 -1.51
C ILE A 220 -6.02 -2.13 -2.75
N LEU A 221 -6.92 -2.61 -3.63
CA LEU A 221 -6.54 -3.31 -4.86
C LEU A 221 -5.66 -2.44 -5.78
N LEU A 222 -6.06 -1.20 -6.07
CA LEU A 222 -5.28 -0.35 -6.99
C LEU A 222 -3.96 0.11 -6.35
N SER A 223 -3.92 0.27 -5.03
CA SER A 223 -2.66 0.52 -4.31
C SER A 223 -1.74 -0.70 -4.40
N ALA A 224 -2.28 -1.90 -4.21
CA ALA A 224 -1.58 -3.17 -4.34
C ALA A 224 -1.06 -3.39 -5.78
N LEU A 225 -1.85 -3.06 -6.81
CA LEU A 225 -1.41 -3.11 -8.21
C LEU A 225 -0.32 -2.07 -8.51
N PHE A 226 -0.40 -0.87 -7.94
CA PHE A 226 0.67 0.11 -8.04
C PHE A 226 1.97 -0.44 -7.44
N HIS A 227 1.90 -0.99 -6.23
CA HIS A 227 3.06 -1.57 -5.54
C HIS A 227 3.62 -2.75 -6.34
N PHE A 228 2.76 -3.61 -6.89
CA PHE A 228 3.18 -4.68 -7.81
C PHE A 228 3.98 -4.13 -8.98
N GLN A 229 3.53 -3.04 -9.60
CA GLN A 229 4.26 -2.39 -10.70
C GLN A 229 5.61 -1.82 -10.28
N LEU A 230 5.77 -1.37 -9.02
CA LEU A 230 7.08 -0.94 -8.50
C LEU A 230 8.07 -2.09 -8.32
N ASN A 231 7.58 -3.29 -8.02
CA ASN A 231 8.44 -4.46 -7.81
C ASN A 231 8.46 -5.43 -9.00
N ASN A 232 7.78 -5.09 -10.09
CA ASN A 232 7.57 -6.00 -11.20
C ASN A 232 8.94 -6.41 -11.78
N PRO A 233 9.29 -7.71 -11.76
CA PRO A 233 10.63 -8.15 -12.08
C PRO A 233 10.95 -8.10 -13.57
N ILE A 234 9.97 -7.69 -14.42
CA ILE A 234 10.17 -7.41 -15.84
C ILE A 234 10.88 -6.07 -16.05
N TRP A 235 10.71 -5.12 -15.13
CA TRP A 235 11.29 -3.79 -15.28
C TRP A 235 12.80 -3.79 -15.05
N PRO A 236 13.56 -3.05 -15.87
CA PRO A 236 15.01 -3.00 -15.72
C PRO A 236 15.39 -2.29 -14.41
N ASP A 237 16.58 -2.62 -13.91
CA ASP A 237 17.16 -1.89 -12.78
C ASP A 237 17.46 -0.44 -13.18
N ALA A 238 16.72 0.47 -12.56
CA ALA A 238 16.71 1.89 -12.89
C ALA A 238 17.25 2.77 -11.75
N GLN A 239 17.54 2.20 -10.58
CA GLN A 239 18.03 2.95 -9.42
C GLN A 239 19.43 3.53 -9.68
N PRO A 240 19.70 4.80 -9.29
CA PRO A 240 18.80 5.74 -8.60
C PRO A 240 18.00 6.68 -9.52
N TYR A 241 18.07 6.50 -10.84
CA TYR A 241 17.56 7.48 -11.82
C TYR A 241 16.04 7.49 -11.93
N ASP A 242 15.40 6.33 -11.71
CA ASP A 242 13.95 6.21 -11.52
C ASP A 242 13.43 7.11 -10.39
N THR A 243 14.18 7.31 -9.30
CA THR A 243 13.76 8.20 -8.20
C THR A 243 13.48 9.62 -8.73
N PHE A 244 14.34 10.18 -9.58
CA PHE A 244 14.11 11.53 -10.12
C PHE A 244 12.84 11.58 -10.97
N LEU A 245 12.58 10.51 -11.73
CA LEU A 245 11.38 10.38 -12.56
C LEU A 245 10.12 10.20 -11.70
N PHE A 246 10.18 9.45 -10.60
CA PHE A 246 9.08 9.34 -9.64
C PHE A 246 8.83 10.66 -8.89
N VAL A 247 9.87 11.42 -8.55
CA VAL A 247 9.71 12.76 -7.98
C VAL A 247 9.01 13.69 -8.97
N ALA A 248 9.43 13.69 -10.23
CA ALA A 248 8.77 14.47 -11.29
C ALA A 248 7.30 14.04 -11.47
N ALA A 249 7.03 12.73 -11.51
CA ALA A 249 5.69 12.19 -11.60
C ALA A 249 4.83 12.60 -10.38
N ALA A 250 5.40 12.63 -9.17
CA ALA A 250 4.70 13.08 -7.98
C ALA A 250 4.30 14.56 -8.09
N VAL A 251 5.19 15.42 -8.58
CA VAL A 251 4.87 16.84 -8.84
C VAL A 251 3.72 16.98 -9.84
N LEU A 252 3.75 16.22 -10.94
CA LEU A 252 2.66 16.22 -11.93
C LEU A 252 1.35 15.73 -11.35
N VAL A 253 1.36 14.64 -10.59
CA VAL A 253 0.18 14.10 -9.91
C VAL A 253 -0.39 15.12 -8.93
N ILE A 254 0.46 15.78 -8.12
CA ILE A 254 0.03 16.87 -7.24
C ILE A 254 -0.60 18.01 -8.04
N TRP A 255 0.01 18.41 -9.15
CA TRP A 255 -0.49 19.51 -10.00
C TRP A 255 -1.89 19.21 -10.55
N PHE A 256 -2.08 18.03 -11.14
CA PHE A 256 -3.37 17.61 -11.70
C PHE A 256 -4.43 17.34 -10.62
N ASN A 257 -4.01 16.92 -9.42
CA ASN A 257 -4.91 16.64 -8.30
C ASN A 257 -4.89 17.71 -7.21
N ARG A 258 -4.44 18.94 -7.52
CA ARG A 258 -4.13 19.98 -6.51
C ARG A 258 -5.26 20.23 -5.52
N LYS A 259 -6.51 20.29 -6.01
CA LYS A 259 -7.68 20.53 -5.17
C LYS A 259 -7.87 19.40 -4.15
N ALA A 260 -7.80 18.15 -4.59
CA ALA A 260 -7.92 16.99 -3.72
C ALA A 260 -6.71 16.85 -2.77
N MET A 261 -5.50 17.19 -3.21
CA MET A 261 -4.28 17.02 -2.40
C MET A 261 -4.09 18.07 -1.30
N PHE A 262 -4.58 19.30 -1.53
CA PHE A 262 -4.46 20.43 -0.60
C PHE A 262 -5.77 20.76 0.13
N THR A 263 -6.80 19.93 -0.01
CA THR A 263 -8.04 20.01 0.78
C THR A 263 -8.38 18.64 1.37
N LYS A 264 -9.40 18.56 2.24
CA LYS A 264 -9.92 17.26 2.70
C LYS A 264 -11.01 16.71 1.77
N GLU A 265 -11.31 17.37 0.66
CA GLU A 265 -12.33 16.95 -0.30
C GLU A 265 -11.91 15.65 -0.98
N GLY A 266 -12.72 14.59 -0.84
CA GLY A 266 -12.41 13.27 -1.36
C GLY A 266 -11.32 12.49 -0.62
N ALA A 267 -10.77 13.04 0.47
CA ALA A 267 -9.79 12.33 1.30
C ALA A 267 -10.48 11.15 2.02
N VAL A 268 -9.95 9.95 1.81
CA VAL A 268 -10.47 8.74 2.44
C VAL A 268 -9.94 8.65 3.87
N THR A 269 -10.80 8.93 4.84
CA THR A 269 -10.45 8.95 6.27
C THR A 269 -10.96 7.73 7.03
N GLU A 270 -11.90 6.97 6.46
CA GLU A 270 -12.44 5.78 7.10
C GLU A 270 -11.63 4.52 6.75
N VAL A 271 -11.20 3.80 7.78
CA VAL A 271 -10.49 2.52 7.63
C VAL A 271 -11.48 1.45 7.19
N ILE A 272 -12.64 1.38 7.85
CA ILE A 272 -13.71 0.44 7.56
C ILE A 272 -14.84 1.19 6.85
N PRO A 273 -15.18 0.85 5.60
CA PRO A 273 -16.33 1.43 4.92
C PRO A 273 -17.61 1.18 5.72
N GLN A 274 -18.47 2.19 5.82
CA GLN A 274 -19.80 2.01 6.40
C GLN A 274 -20.62 1.11 5.47
N ALA A 275 -21.49 0.27 6.06
CA ALA A 275 -22.47 -0.43 5.25
C ALA A 275 -23.41 0.63 4.67
N GLU A 276 -23.57 0.69 3.35
CA GLU A 276 -24.67 1.45 2.77
C GLU A 276 -25.95 0.99 3.45
N SER A 277 -26.67 1.91 4.11
CA SER A 277 -28.03 1.63 4.53
C SER A 277 -28.75 1.23 3.25
N ARG A 278 -29.18 -0.04 3.14
CA ARG A 278 -30.15 -0.42 2.13
C ARG A 278 -31.27 0.60 2.23
N MET A 279 -31.39 1.50 1.26
CA MET A 279 -32.57 2.32 1.10
C MET A 279 -33.71 1.31 1.04
N MET A 280 -34.50 1.24 2.11
CA MET A 280 -35.77 0.53 2.03
C MET A 280 -36.53 1.20 0.89
N PRO A 281 -37.11 0.43 -0.04
CA PRO A 281 -38.04 1.00 -1.01
C PRO A 281 -39.07 1.81 -0.23
N HIS A 282 -39.26 3.07 -0.63
CA HIS A 282 -40.36 3.89 -0.16
C HIS A 282 -41.64 3.09 -0.40
N ASP A 283 -42.33 2.68 0.67
CA ASP A 283 -43.64 2.06 0.58
C ASP A 283 -44.66 3.16 0.23
N PRO A 284 -45.21 3.22 -0.99
CA PRO A 284 -46.26 4.16 -1.34
C PRO A 284 -47.59 3.47 -1.04
N GLY A 285 -47.93 3.36 0.24
CA GLY A 285 -48.94 2.38 0.66
C GLY A 285 -49.72 2.72 1.92
N SER A 286 -49.91 4.00 2.26
CA SER A 286 -50.92 4.38 3.26
C SER A 286 -51.44 5.80 3.02
N GLY A 287 -52.23 5.96 1.96
CA GLY A 287 -53.10 7.12 1.73
C GLY A 287 -54.55 6.67 1.84
N THR A 288 -55.09 6.75 3.05
CA THR A 288 -56.51 6.61 3.37
C THR A 288 -57.31 7.79 2.82
N GLY A 289 -58.57 7.56 2.45
CA GLY A 289 -59.64 8.54 2.65
C GLY A 289 -60.32 9.04 1.39
N THR A 290 -61.49 8.47 1.13
CA THR A 290 -62.64 9.14 0.51
C THR A 290 -62.88 10.52 1.13
N ASP A 291 -63.25 11.51 0.32
CA ASP A 291 -64.48 12.31 0.48
C ASP A 291 -64.56 13.46 -0.55
N TYR A 292 -65.77 13.60 -1.11
CA TYR A 292 -66.34 14.61 -2.04
C TYR A 292 -66.09 14.47 -3.54
#